data_AF-N6VAA1-F1
#
_entry.id   AF-N6VAA1-F1
#
_cell.length_a   1.000
_cell.length_b   1.000
_cell.length_c   1.000
_cell.angle_alpha   90.00
_cell.angle_beta   90.00
_cell.angle_gamma   90.00
#
_symmetry.space_group_name_H-M   'P 1'
#
loop_
_entity.id
_entity.type
_entity.pdbx_description
1 polymer ?
#
loop_
_entity_poly.entity_id
_entity_poly.type
_entity_poly.pdbx_seq_one_letter_code
_entity_poly.pdbx_strand_id
1 'polypeptide(L)'
;MWVMVMRCVFKHHVYLCVVSTALMAGLSLITSHTSKAYAQTPNCGSGSGGGVKVVDNVVGPIVCSSGETRILSSTRGGSSEISIDMNRHSREEAAVTVTGPGTNITIMKSLKVINGKGKSGLPVIKVLDKGQLTLNQEVDVDGVTIKKEIVVDGENSSVTLNGVLKGFDGMEVKVSKGGMVVFEKGVTGIDGMEVGINGGGTVRLMKDVTFNNGSEAGIKIEGSGEASVIGVGKMVTMTVKGKGDGIQMDGDGGTASVVMLNIVGKGSGAGSTGKGVDMQNGREMTLNMVNVSGFRVGVNAKNGTVKINGESTITVKDGGTGISMSGSGATVKMMEGKIEGSGEGTGVQGMGGTGTVELTKVAIEGVKKGVDMQAGTLEMMGGTVTFTGAGSYGVRVENGASAELTKVTITGEGSGVKGKGVIMNGTKMTMMGVNISQVEKGVEVKKGTVNINMGEITFESGSGSWGVHVQSGATANIMGATIKGTSGQGTGLYVMAGTGVLV
;
A
#
# COMPACT_ATOMS: atom_id res chain seq x y z
N MET A 1 41.30 77.64 5.64
CA MET A 1 41.51 77.63 4.17
C MET A 1 41.54 76.16 3.75
N TRP A 2 40.49 75.69 3.05
CA TRP A 2 40.30 74.35 2.46
C TRP A 2 40.22 73.15 3.43
N VAL A 3 39.44 72.08 3.23
CA VAL A 3 38.17 71.76 2.56
C VAL A 3 37.93 70.27 2.88
N MET A 4 36.70 69.92 3.27
CA MET A 4 35.97 68.64 3.08
C MET A 4 36.61 67.29 3.46
N VAL A 5 35.93 66.20 3.78
CA VAL A 5 34.56 65.77 4.12
C VAL A 5 34.78 64.29 4.43
N MET A 6 34.18 63.73 5.48
CA MET A 6 33.63 62.38 5.34
C MET A 6 32.43 62.20 6.24
N ARG A 7 31.29 62.03 5.57
CA ARG A 7 29.99 61.68 6.14
C ARG A 7 29.97 60.20 6.51
N CYS A 8 29.40 59.93 7.68
CA CYS A 8 28.57 58.79 8.11
C CYS A 8 28.86 57.40 7.55
N VAL A 9 29.10 56.41 8.43
CA VAL A 9 28.14 55.31 8.73
C VAL A 9 28.50 54.72 10.11
N PHE A 10 27.63 54.84 11.10
CA PHE A 10 27.59 53.94 12.26
C PHE A 10 26.15 53.84 12.78
N LYS A 11 25.45 52.78 12.38
CA LYS A 11 24.50 52.02 13.20
C LYS A 11 23.87 50.91 12.36
N HIS A 12 24.35 49.69 12.56
CA HIS A 12 23.51 48.63 13.10
C HIS A 12 24.38 47.45 13.53
N HIS A 13 24.61 47.37 14.84
CA HIS A 13 24.87 46.11 15.51
C HIS A 13 23.61 45.23 15.42
N VAL A 14 23.83 43.92 15.53
CA VAL A 14 22.86 42.80 15.54
C VAL A 14 22.57 42.23 14.16
N TYR A 15 23.51 41.44 13.61
CA TYR A 15 23.25 40.15 12.94
C TYR A 15 24.53 39.60 12.29
N LEU A 16 25.52 39.15 13.08
CA LEU A 16 26.64 38.40 12.50
C LEU A 16 27.34 37.49 13.52
N CYS A 17 26.56 36.62 14.17
CA CYS A 17 27.12 35.53 14.98
C CYS A 17 26.33 34.22 14.90
N VAL A 18 25.39 34.08 13.95
CA VAL A 18 24.58 32.86 13.77
C VAL A 18 24.69 32.28 12.35
N VAL A 19 25.65 32.74 11.54
CA VAL A 19 25.83 32.24 10.15
C VAL A 19 27.09 31.36 9.99
N SER A 20 27.87 31.13 11.05
CA SER A 20 29.11 30.32 10.96
C SER A 20 28.94 28.83 11.28
N THR A 21 27.77 28.35 11.68
CA THR A 21 27.51 26.90 11.88
C THR A 21 26.60 26.29 10.82
N ALA A 22 25.99 27.09 9.94
CA ALA A 22 25.13 26.59 8.87
C ALA A 22 25.84 26.37 7.52
N LEU A 23 27.08 26.86 7.35
CA LEU A 23 27.84 26.71 6.09
C LEU A 23 28.87 25.56 6.08
N MET A 24 28.96 24.77 7.15
CA MET A 24 29.91 23.64 7.25
C MET A 24 29.25 22.27 7.01
N ALA A 25 28.02 22.22 6.48
CA ALA A 25 27.38 21.00 5.97
C ALA A 25 27.09 21.05 4.46
N GLY A 26 27.50 22.12 3.76
CA GLY A 26 27.23 22.33 2.33
C GLY A 26 28.45 22.25 1.42
N LEU A 27 29.64 21.96 1.94
CA LEU A 27 30.89 22.01 1.16
C LEU A 27 31.94 21.00 1.64
N SER A 28 31.55 19.73 1.77
CA SER A 28 32.49 18.59 1.90
C SER A 28 32.47 17.63 0.70
N LEU A 29 31.70 17.94 -0.34
CA LEU A 29 31.91 17.40 -1.68
C LEU A 29 32.65 18.46 -2.49
N ILE A 30 33.67 18.04 -3.24
CA ILE A 30 34.55 18.85 -4.10
C ILE A 30 35.81 19.38 -3.39
N THR A 31 36.62 18.48 -2.85
CA THR A 31 38.08 18.60 -2.99
C THR A 31 38.66 17.24 -3.41
N SER A 32 38.65 17.04 -4.73
CA SER A 32 39.76 16.47 -5.51
C SER A 32 40.88 15.78 -4.71
N HIS A 33 40.69 14.50 -4.42
CA HIS A 33 41.79 13.57 -4.58
C HIS A 33 41.74 13.07 -6.02
N THR A 34 42.81 13.36 -6.73
CA THR A 34 43.07 13.00 -8.12
C THR A 34 43.16 11.48 -8.29
N SER A 35 42.01 10.81 -8.27
CA SER A 35 41.84 9.54 -8.95
C SER A 35 41.92 9.86 -10.44
N LYS A 36 43.01 9.46 -11.10
CA LYS A 36 43.14 9.56 -12.57
C LYS A 36 41.84 9.07 -13.23
N ALA A 37 41.03 10.02 -13.68
CA ALA A 37 39.85 9.79 -14.48
C ALA A 37 40.32 9.35 -15.87
N TYR A 38 40.64 8.07 -16.00
CA TYR A 38 40.38 7.40 -17.26
C TYR A 38 38.86 7.30 -17.35
N ALA A 39 38.23 8.28 -18.01
CA ALA A 39 36.92 8.07 -18.59
C ALA A 39 37.05 6.87 -19.52
N GLN A 40 36.60 5.69 -19.08
CA GLN A 40 36.61 4.52 -19.94
C GLN A 40 35.51 4.67 -20.97
N THR A 41 35.89 4.41 -22.21
CA THR A 41 35.01 4.35 -23.36
C THR A 41 33.86 3.41 -23.02
N PRO A 42 32.59 3.84 -23.19
CA PRO A 42 31.44 2.96 -23.06
C PRO A 42 31.71 1.65 -23.80
N ASN A 43 31.76 0.52 -23.08
CA ASN A 43 32.03 -0.77 -23.70
C ASN A 43 30.75 -1.39 -24.32
N CYS A 44 29.65 -0.66 -24.18
CA CYS A 44 28.48 -0.78 -25.04
C CYS A 44 28.73 -0.22 -26.45
N GLY A 45 29.97 0.25 -26.72
CA GLY A 45 30.60 0.54 -28.01
C GLY A 45 30.70 2.04 -28.30
N SER A 46 31.81 2.49 -28.87
CA SER A 46 31.96 3.83 -29.46
C SER A 46 31.82 3.72 -30.99
N GLY A 47 30.77 4.30 -31.57
CA GLY A 47 30.62 4.35 -33.03
C GLY A 47 29.25 4.84 -33.48
N SER A 48 29.26 5.87 -34.33
CA SER A 48 28.08 6.47 -34.99
C SER A 48 27.28 5.42 -35.76
N GLY A 49 26.12 5.03 -35.24
CA GLY A 49 25.15 4.20 -35.96
C GLY A 49 24.30 3.37 -35.01
N GLY A 50 23.02 3.72 -34.89
CA GLY A 50 22.02 2.92 -34.16
C GLY A 50 21.89 1.54 -34.80
N GLY A 51 22.37 0.51 -34.11
CA GLY A 51 22.41 -0.84 -34.65
C GLY A 51 22.59 -1.91 -33.58
N VAL A 52 22.21 -3.15 -33.91
CA VAL A 52 22.48 -4.36 -33.14
C VAL A 52 23.99 -4.51 -33.01
N LYS A 53 24.50 -4.58 -31.79
CA LYS A 53 25.91 -4.82 -31.50
C LYS A 53 26.13 -6.23 -31.01
N VAL A 54 27.13 -6.85 -31.62
CA VAL A 54 27.69 -8.10 -31.19
C VAL A 54 28.67 -7.83 -30.07
N VAL A 55 28.40 -8.38 -28.90
CA VAL A 55 29.32 -8.40 -27.77
C VAL A 55 30.00 -9.78 -27.70
N ASP A 56 31.25 -9.85 -27.25
CA ASP A 56 31.91 -11.14 -26.99
C ASP A 56 31.13 -11.95 -25.94
N ASN A 57 31.24 -13.29 -25.99
CA ASN A 57 30.46 -14.16 -25.09
C ASN A 57 30.89 -14.01 -23.62
N VAL A 58 32.11 -13.58 -23.34
CA VAL A 58 32.60 -13.32 -21.98
C VAL A 58 33.21 -11.92 -21.92
N VAL A 59 32.56 -11.03 -21.19
CA VAL A 59 32.94 -9.61 -21.07
C VAL A 59 33.26 -9.21 -19.65
N GLY A 60 33.91 -8.06 -19.49
CA GLY A 60 33.90 -7.33 -18.23
C GLY A 60 32.53 -6.72 -17.91
N PRO A 61 32.42 -5.93 -16.82
CA PRO A 61 31.22 -5.16 -16.51
C PRO A 61 30.72 -4.37 -17.71
N ILE A 62 29.41 -4.35 -17.96
CA ILE A 62 28.80 -3.60 -19.07
C ILE A 62 28.49 -2.18 -18.59
N VAL A 63 29.10 -1.16 -19.20
CA VAL A 63 28.91 0.25 -18.83
C VAL A 63 28.53 1.07 -20.07
N CYS A 64 27.29 1.58 -20.07
CA CYS A 64 26.72 2.35 -21.17
C CYS A 64 26.41 3.78 -20.72
N SER A 65 26.96 4.78 -21.41
CA SER A 65 26.71 6.21 -21.14
C SER A 65 26.68 7.07 -22.41
N SER A 66 26.56 6.46 -23.59
CA SER A 66 26.78 7.13 -24.87
C SER A 66 25.59 7.95 -25.39
N GLY A 67 24.44 7.96 -24.71
CA GLY A 67 23.23 8.67 -25.17
C GLY A 67 22.58 8.06 -26.42
N GLU A 68 22.81 6.77 -26.65
CA GLU A 68 22.32 6.08 -27.85
C GLU A 68 21.49 4.82 -27.52
N THR A 69 20.56 4.49 -28.41
CA THR A 69 19.80 3.22 -28.37
C THR A 69 20.59 2.08 -28.98
N ARG A 70 20.78 0.98 -28.24
CA ARG A 70 21.56 -0.18 -28.66
C ARG A 70 20.91 -1.50 -28.27
N ILE A 71 21.07 -2.50 -29.12
CA ILE A 71 20.69 -3.89 -28.84
C ILE A 71 21.97 -4.70 -28.68
N LEU A 72 22.20 -5.26 -27.49
CA LEU A 72 23.31 -6.16 -27.22
C LEU A 72 22.86 -7.60 -27.48
N SER A 73 23.56 -8.25 -28.41
CA SER A 73 23.43 -9.67 -28.73
C SER A 73 24.83 -10.28 -28.77
N SER A 74 25.00 -11.57 -28.50
CA SER A 74 26.28 -12.28 -28.72
C SER A 74 26.23 -13.08 -30.03
N THR A 75 27.34 -13.15 -30.78
CA THR A 75 27.41 -13.97 -32.02
C THR A 75 28.66 -14.81 -32.22
N ARG A 76 29.71 -14.74 -31.38
CA ARG A 76 30.92 -15.56 -31.63
C ARG A 76 30.73 -17.01 -31.15
N GLY A 77 30.00 -17.82 -31.92
CA GLY A 77 29.87 -19.28 -31.72
C GLY A 77 28.48 -19.81 -31.36
N GLY A 78 27.40 -19.05 -31.56
CA GLY A 78 26.04 -19.53 -31.31
C GLY A 78 25.61 -19.58 -29.83
N SER A 79 26.36 -18.92 -28.94
CA SER A 79 26.01 -18.84 -27.51
C SER A 79 24.62 -18.22 -27.29
N SER A 80 23.85 -18.80 -26.39
CA SER A 80 22.59 -18.24 -25.88
C SER A 80 22.80 -17.25 -24.73
N GLU A 81 24.04 -17.07 -24.28
CA GLU A 81 24.42 -16.34 -23.06
C GLU A 81 25.52 -15.30 -23.30
N ILE A 82 25.47 -14.21 -22.52
CA ILE A 82 26.54 -13.24 -22.28
C ILE A 82 27.01 -13.43 -20.83
N SER A 83 28.24 -13.90 -20.64
CA SER A 83 28.84 -14.05 -19.31
C SER A 83 29.63 -12.78 -18.94
N ILE A 84 29.30 -12.16 -17.81
CA ILE A 84 30.04 -11.03 -17.23
C ILE A 84 31.04 -11.58 -16.20
N ASP A 85 32.32 -11.58 -16.55
CA ASP A 85 33.41 -11.99 -15.68
C ASP A 85 33.92 -10.80 -14.86
N MET A 86 33.52 -10.75 -13.59
CA MET A 86 33.85 -9.66 -12.68
C MET A 86 35.35 -9.60 -12.30
N ASN A 87 36.13 -10.66 -12.58
CA ASN A 87 37.59 -10.68 -12.38
C ASN A 87 38.35 -10.03 -13.54
N ARG A 88 37.74 -9.87 -14.72
CA ARG A 88 38.41 -9.23 -15.87
C ARG A 88 38.66 -7.74 -15.70
N HIS A 89 38.18 -7.14 -14.62
CA HIS A 89 38.42 -5.75 -14.28
C HIS A 89 38.63 -5.54 -12.76
N SER A 90 39.57 -4.67 -12.41
CA SER A 90 40.02 -4.41 -11.03
C SER A 90 39.21 -3.37 -10.24
N ARG A 91 38.05 -2.91 -10.75
CA ARG A 91 37.34 -1.72 -10.18
C ARG A 91 35.90 -1.96 -9.73
N GLU A 92 35.44 -0.98 -8.95
CA GLU A 92 34.16 -0.79 -8.23
C GLU A 92 32.98 -0.50 -9.19
N GLU A 93 32.65 -1.43 -10.08
CA GLU A 93 31.46 -1.30 -10.96
C GLU A 93 30.42 -2.40 -10.73
N ALA A 94 29.15 -2.04 -10.94
CA ALA A 94 28.06 -3.00 -11.05
C ALA A 94 28.24 -3.86 -12.31
N ALA A 95 27.66 -5.06 -12.34
CA ALA A 95 27.79 -5.95 -13.51
C ALA A 95 27.20 -5.29 -14.77
N VAL A 96 26.09 -4.56 -14.63
CA VAL A 96 25.53 -3.70 -15.67
C VAL A 96 25.28 -2.29 -15.12
N THR A 97 25.81 -1.28 -15.79
CA THR A 97 25.56 0.14 -15.51
C THR A 97 25.05 0.84 -16.77
N VAL A 98 23.89 1.48 -16.69
CA VAL A 98 23.33 2.31 -17.77
C VAL A 98 23.04 3.70 -17.22
N THR A 99 23.60 4.74 -17.85
CA THR A 99 23.43 6.14 -17.43
C THR A 99 23.27 7.06 -18.63
N GLY A 100 22.64 8.20 -18.40
CA GLY A 100 22.59 9.31 -19.32
C GLY A 100 21.35 9.32 -20.23
N PRO A 101 20.90 10.51 -20.64
CA PRO A 101 19.72 10.69 -21.48
C PRO A 101 19.91 10.06 -22.87
N GLY A 102 18.91 9.33 -23.34
CA GLY A 102 18.93 8.67 -24.65
C GLY A 102 19.71 7.35 -24.71
N THR A 103 20.38 6.96 -23.61
CA THR A 103 21.03 5.66 -23.50
C THR A 103 19.99 4.57 -23.24
N ASN A 104 19.56 3.88 -24.29
CA ASN A 104 18.54 2.83 -24.22
C ASN A 104 19.12 1.48 -24.64
N ILE A 105 19.27 0.54 -23.71
CA ILE A 105 20.01 -0.70 -23.92
C ILE A 105 19.06 -1.89 -23.83
N THR A 106 19.03 -2.72 -24.86
CA THR A 106 18.29 -3.99 -24.85
C THR A 106 19.24 -5.16 -24.91
N ILE A 107 19.24 -6.04 -23.91
CA ILE A 107 20.02 -7.28 -23.89
C ILE A 107 19.12 -8.44 -24.32
N MET A 108 19.41 -9.05 -25.48
CA MET A 108 18.57 -10.08 -26.12
C MET A 108 18.87 -11.52 -25.67
N LYS A 109 19.95 -11.71 -24.90
CA LYS A 109 20.49 -13.02 -24.51
C LYS A 109 20.48 -13.17 -22.99
N SER A 110 20.59 -14.40 -22.49
CA SER A 110 20.71 -14.64 -21.06
C SER A 110 21.98 -13.97 -20.53
N LEU A 111 21.91 -13.35 -19.37
CA LEU A 111 22.99 -12.64 -18.72
C LEU A 111 23.47 -13.45 -17.53
N LYS A 112 24.74 -13.89 -17.53
CA LYS A 112 25.30 -14.64 -16.40
C LYS A 112 26.45 -13.90 -15.77
N VAL A 113 26.37 -13.61 -14.48
CA VAL A 113 27.48 -12.98 -13.75
C VAL A 113 28.35 -14.07 -13.14
N ILE A 114 29.66 -14.04 -13.41
CA ILE A 114 30.64 -15.00 -12.86
C ILE A 114 31.77 -14.26 -12.14
N ASN A 115 32.47 -14.97 -11.26
CA ASN A 115 33.71 -14.51 -10.62
C ASN A 115 33.61 -13.21 -9.77
N GLY A 116 32.47 -12.95 -9.12
CA GLY A 116 32.23 -11.74 -8.30
C GLY A 116 32.72 -11.79 -6.83
N LYS A 117 33.67 -12.66 -6.49
CA LYS A 117 34.12 -12.85 -5.09
C LYS A 117 34.89 -11.62 -4.58
N GLY A 118 34.41 -10.99 -3.50
CA GLY A 118 35.08 -9.86 -2.82
C GLY A 118 34.61 -8.44 -3.21
N LYS A 119 33.68 -8.28 -4.15
CA LYS A 119 33.12 -6.97 -4.58
C LYS A 119 31.75 -6.63 -3.94
N SER A 120 31.57 -6.99 -2.68
CA SER A 120 30.27 -7.10 -1.98
C SER A 120 29.43 -5.81 -1.85
N GLY A 121 29.94 -4.64 -2.23
CA GLY A 121 29.26 -3.36 -1.98
C GLY A 121 28.35 -2.83 -3.09
N LEU A 122 28.45 -3.36 -4.31
CA LEU A 122 27.79 -2.80 -5.50
C LEU A 122 26.69 -3.69 -6.04
N PRO A 123 25.58 -3.10 -6.56
CA PRO A 123 24.47 -3.85 -7.10
C PRO A 123 24.89 -4.63 -8.36
N VAL A 124 24.10 -5.63 -8.75
CA VAL A 124 24.29 -6.34 -10.03
C VAL A 124 23.94 -5.41 -11.18
N ILE A 125 22.82 -4.69 -11.06
CA ILE A 125 22.33 -3.78 -12.10
C ILE A 125 22.14 -2.40 -11.49
N LYS A 126 22.63 -1.38 -12.21
CA LYS A 126 22.49 0.03 -11.83
C LYS A 126 22.05 0.86 -13.03
N VAL A 127 20.89 1.48 -12.95
CA VAL A 127 20.35 2.36 -13.99
C VAL A 127 20.02 3.72 -13.40
N LEU A 128 20.66 4.76 -13.93
CA LEU A 128 20.64 6.11 -13.37
C LEU A 128 20.46 7.17 -14.47
N ASP A 129 20.20 8.41 -14.09
CA ASP A 129 20.32 9.60 -14.94
C ASP A 129 19.60 9.48 -16.31
N LYS A 130 18.37 8.97 -16.32
CA LYS A 130 17.53 8.77 -17.53
C LYS A 130 17.96 7.62 -18.43
N GLY A 131 18.87 6.76 -17.98
CA GLY A 131 19.25 5.54 -18.69
C GLY A 131 18.12 4.51 -18.69
N GLN A 132 18.02 3.71 -19.75
CA GLN A 132 16.99 2.68 -19.88
C GLN A 132 17.60 1.33 -20.23
N LEU A 133 17.18 0.28 -19.52
CA LEU A 133 17.65 -1.09 -19.71
C LEU A 133 16.48 -2.04 -19.89
N THR A 134 16.53 -2.88 -20.92
CA THR A 134 15.59 -3.97 -21.15
C THR A 134 16.35 -5.29 -21.16
N LEU A 135 15.95 -6.23 -20.29
CA LEU A 135 16.50 -7.59 -20.20
C LEU A 135 15.47 -8.57 -20.73
N ASN A 136 15.71 -9.10 -21.94
CA ASN A 136 14.73 -9.95 -22.63
C ASN A 136 14.74 -11.42 -22.20
N GLN A 137 15.78 -11.86 -21.50
CA GLN A 137 16.03 -13.26 -21.14
C GLN A 137 16.46 -13.38 -19.67
N GLU A 138 16.87 -14.57 -19.26
CA GLU A 138 17.32 -14.88 -17.89
C GLU A 138 18.51 -14.02 -17.45
N VAL A 139 18.51 -13.64 -16.17
CA VAL A 139 19.66 -13.07 -15.46
C VAL A 139 20.06 -14.05 -14.37
N ASP A 140 21.21 -14.71 -14.52
CA ASP A 140 21.77 -15.68 -13.58
C ASP A 140 22.93 -15.05 -12.80
N VAL A 141 22.74 -14.94 -11.49
CA VAL A 141 23.75 -14.46 -10.53
C VAL A 141 23.93 -15.47 -9.39
N ASP A 142 23.68 -16.74 -9.67
CA ASP A 142 23.94 -17.81 -8.74
C ASP A 142 25.46 -18.00 -8.52
N GLY A 143 25.84 -18.35 -7.29
CA GLY A 143 27.23 -18.59 -6.91
C GLY A 143 28.17 -17.37 -6.84
N VAL A 144 27.68 -16.14 -7.06
CA VAL A 144 28.46 -14.90 -6.89
C VAL A 144 28.13 -14.17 -5.58
N THR A 145 29.12 -13.41 -5.04
CA THR A 145 28.99 -12.65 -3.78
C THR A 145 28.89 -11.13 -3.99
N ILE A 146 28.66 -10.67 -5.22
CA ILE A 146 28.33 -9.27 -5.50
C ILE A 146 27.01 -8.92 -4.81
N LYS A 147 26.79 -7.63 -4.46
CA LYS A 147 25.52 -7.24 -3.85
C LYS A 147 24.42 -7.46 -4.87
N LYS A 148 23.53 -8.38 -4.52
CA LYS A 148 22.59 -8.86 -5.46
C LYS A 148 21.32 -7.98 -5.42
N GLU A 149 21.37 -6.89 -6.17
CA GLU A 149 20.35 -5.84 -6.21
C GLU A 149 20.22 -5.28 -7.62
N ILE A 150 19.02 -4.78 -7.93
CA ILE A 150 18.73 -3.98 -9.12
C ILE A 150 18.38 -2.57 -8.64
N VAL A 151 19.17 -1.57 -9.00
CA VAL A 151 18.95 -0.17 -8.59
C VAL A 151 18.52 0.66 -9.79
N VAL A 152 17.39 1.34 -9.65
CA VAL A 152 16.85 2.30 -10.61
C VAL A 152 16.62 3.63 -9.89
N ASP A 153 17.44 4.64 -10.20
CA ASP A 153 17.40 5.94 -9.52
C ASP A 153 17.28 7.08 -10.55
N GLY A 154 16.39 8.02 -10.25
CA GLY A 154 16.18 9.22 -11.05
C GLY A 154 15.06 9.10 -12.08
N GLU A 155 14.45 10.25 -12.38
CA GLU A 155 13.36 10.37 -13.34
C GLU A 155 13.75 9.85 -14.72
N ASN A 156 12.84 9.15 -15.39
CA ASN A 156 13.04 8.52 -16.70
C ASN A 156 14.12 7.42 -16.75
N SER A 157 14.74 7.08 -15.61
CA SER A 157 15.55 5.88 -15.50
C SER A 157 14.63 4.67 -15.43
N SER A 158 14.87 3.63 -16.23
CA SER A 158 13.99 2.45 -16.21
C SER A 158 14.68 1.12 -16.43
N VAL A 159 14.19 0.08 -15.75
CA VAL A 159 14.54 -1.32 -16.02
C VAL A 159 13.28 -2.10 -16.39
N THR A 160 13.31 -2.76 -17.54
CA THR A 160 12.27 -3.68 -18.01
C THR A 160 12.80 -5.11 -17.95
N LEU A 161 12.11 -5.98 -17.23
CA LEU A 161 12.48 -7.37 -16.97
C LEU A 161 11.49 -8.32 -17.64
N ASN A 162 11.95 -9.14 -18.59
CA ASN A 162 11.10 -10.09 -19.32
C ASN A 162 11.39 -11.57 -18.98
N GLY A 163 12.55 -11.88 -18.39
CA GLY A 163 13.02 -13.25 -18.17
C GLY A 163 13.14 -13.66 -16.69
N VAL A 164 13.75 -14.82 -16.46
CA VAL A 164 13.96 -15.41 -15.13
C VAL A 164 15.07 -14.67 -14.38
N LEU A 165 14.87 -14.35 -13.10
CA LEU A 165 15.91 -13.84 -12.21
C LEU A 165 16.42 -14.99 -11.34
N LYS A 166 17.57 -15.58 -11.66
CA LYS A 166 18.10 -16.75 -10.96
C LYS A 166 19.20 -16.39 -9.97
N GLY A 167 19.10 -16.95 -8.76
CA GLY A 167 19.99 -16.66 -7.64
C GLY A 167 19.63 -15.36 -6.91
N PHE A 168 18.39 -14.86 -7.11
CA PHE A 168 17.75 -13.68 -6.50
C PHE A 168 17.07 -13.88 -5.16
N ASP A 169 17.42 -14.96 -4.46
CA ASP A 169 16.95 -15.24 -3.12
C ASP A 169 17.44 -14.20 -2.09
N GLY A 170 16.50 -13.55 -1.39
CA GLY A 170 16.78 -12.56 -0.34
C GLY A 170 17.27 -11.19 -0.87
N MET A 171 16.88 -10.82 -2.08
CA MET A 171 17.36 -9.63 -2.79
C MET A 171 16.32 -8.50 -2.88
N GLU A 172 16.77 -7.32 -3.33
CA GLU A 172 15.93 -6.13 -3.47
C GLU A 172 16.01 -5.49 -4.87
N VAL A 173 14.86 -5.13 -5.45
CA VAL A 173 14.79 -4.08 -6.49
C VAL A 173 14.58 -2.75 -5.81
N LYS A 174 15.52 -1.82 -5.98
CA LYS A 174 15.46 -0.46 -5.43
C LYS A 174 15.04 0.53 -6.50
N VAL A 175 13.92 1.18 -6.30
CA VAL A 175 13.42 2.25 -7.14
C VAL A 175 13.43 3.54 -6.34
N SER A 176 14.00 4.62 -6.91
CA SER A 176 14.08 5.90 -6.19
C SER A 176 14.03 7.10 -7.13
N LYS A 177 13.65 8.26 -6.57
CA LYS A 177 13.64 9.57 -7.24
C LYS A 177 12.98 9.58 -8.62
N GLY A 178 11.86 8.87 -8.77
CA GLY A 178 11.10 8.81 -10.03
C GLY A 178 11.57 7.73 -11.02
N GLY A 179 12.47 6.85 -10.61
CA GLY A 179 12.84 5.66 -11.39
C GLY A 179 11.65 4.72 -11.63
N MET A 180 11.79 3.82 -12.61
CA MET A 180 10.73 2.87 -12.98
C MET A 180 11.26 1.45 -13.16
N VAL A 181 10.56 0.47 -12.58
CA VAL A 181 10.76 -0.95 -12.93
C VAL A 181 9.49 -1.51 -13.57
N VAL A 182 9.67 -2.31 -14.61
CA VAL A 182 8.59 -2.99 -15.33
C VAL A 182 8.83 -4.50 -15.29
N PHE A 183 7.87 -5.23 -14.74
CA PHE A 183 7.81 -6.68 -14.76
C PHE A 183 6.90 -7.14 -15.89
N GLU A 184 7.50 -7.66 -16.96
CA GLU A 184 6.84 -8.09 -18.19
C GLU A 184 6.48 -9.59 -18.18
N LYS A 185 6.20 -10.14 -19.37
CA LYS A 185 5.77 -11.53 -19.52
C LYS A 185 6.93 -12.49 -19.26
N GLY A 186 6.88 -13.22 -18.15
CA GLY A 186 7.79 -14.35 -17.91
C GLY A 186 8.77 -14.16 -16.75
N VAL A 187 8.64 -13.08 -15.97
CA VAL A 187 9.47 -12.91 -14.78
C VAL A 187 9.11 -13.95 -13.73
N THR A 188 10.07 -14.82 -13.43
CA THR A 188 10.04 -15.83 -12.36
C THR A 188 11.39 -15.82 -11.65
N GLY A 189 11.53 -16.54 -10.53
CA GLY A 189 12.78 -16.55 -9.75
C GLY A 189 12.95 -15.35 -8.81
N ILE A 190 11.92 -14.52 -8.66
CA ILE A 190 11.81 -13.50 -7.62
C ILE A 190 11.40 -14.09 -6.25
N ASP A 191 11.67 -15.38 -6.06
CA ASP A 191 11.47 -16.03 -4.77
C ASP A 191 12.44 -15.37 -3.76
N GLY A 192 11.92 -14.86 -2.65
CA GLY A 192 12.73 -14.10 -1.69
C GLY A 192 13.05 -12.66 -2.10
N MET A 193 12.49 -12.12 -3.18
CA MET A 193 12.75 -10.74 -3.60
C MET A 193 11.76 -9.75 -2.98
N GLU A 194 12.27 -8.61 -2.51
CA GLU A 194 11.50 -7.41 -2.13
C GLU A 194 11.64 -6.34 -3.23
N VAL A 195 10.58 -5.53 -3.45
CA VAL A 195 10.68 -4.31 -4.26
C VAL A 195 10.52 -3.10 -3.36
N GLY A 196 11.62 -2.38 -3.14
CA GLY A 196 11.67 -1.14 -2.37
C GLY A 196 11.50 0.09 -3.26
N ILE A 197 10.58 0.98 -2.92
CA ILE A 197 10.46 2.33 -3.48
C ILE A 197 10.86 3.33 -2.41
N ASN A 198 11.89 4.15 -2.63
CA ASN A 198 12.35 5.15 -1.67
C ASN A 198 12.42 6.54 -2.31
N GLY A 199 11.63 7.48 -1.79
CA GLY A 199 11.64 8.86 -2.30
C GLY A 199 10.97 9.01 -3.67
N GLY A 200 10.03 8.10 -3.99
CA GLY A 200 9.21 8.13 -5.20
C GLY A 200 9.73 7.25 -6.34
N GLY A 201 8.83 6.79 -7.20
CA GLY A 201 9.13 5.84 -8.26
C GLY A 201 7.91 5.02 -8.70
N THR A 202 8.08 4.23 -9.78
CA THR A 202 7.00 3.43 -10.37
C THR A 202 7.38 1.96 -10.49
N VAL A 203 6.47 1.08 -10.07
CA VAL A 203 6.51 -0.36 -10.33
C VAL A 203 5.33 -0.71 -11.25
N ARG A 204 5.61 -1.27 -12.43
CA ARG A 204 4.58 -1.73 -13.37
C ARG A 204 4.59 -3.24 -13.48
N LEU A 205 3.45 -3.87 -13.30
CA LEU A 205 3.25 -5.30 -13.46
C LEU A 205 2.38 -5.52 -14.70
N MET A 206 2.91 -6.18 -15.73
CA MET A 206 2.16 -6.49 -16.96
C MET A 206 1.55 -7.91 -16.94
N LYS A 207 1.97 -8.74 -15.99
CA LYS A 207 1.47 -10.10 -15.73
C LYS A 207 1.56 -10.41 -14.24
N ASP A 208 0.94 -11.52 -13.86
CA ASP A 208 0.94 -11.99 -12.49
C ASP A 208 2.37 -12.20 -11.96
N VAL A 209 2.61 -11.75 -10.74
CA VAL A 209 3.91 -11.77 -10.06
C VAL A 209 3.73 -12.45 -8.72
N THR A 210 4.70 -13.26 -8.29
CA THR A 210 4.67 -13.94 -6.99
C THR A 210 5.92 -13.62 -6.19
N PHE A 211 5.74 -12.96 -5.05
CA PHE A 211 6.77 -12.69 -4.05
C PHE A 211 6.80 -13.81 -3.01
N ASN A 212 8.00 -14.26 -2.64
CA ASN A 212 8.22 -15.30 -1.62
C ASN A 212 9.23 -14.84 -0.57
N ASN A 213 8.99 -13.66 -0.02
CA ASN A 213 9.87 -12.85 0.82
C ASN A 213 9.70 -13.13 2.33
N GLY A 214 9.18 -14.31 2.69
CA GLY A 214 9.06 -14.74 4.09
C GLY A 214 8.15 -13.83 4.91
N SER A 215 8.74 -12.87 5.64
CA SER A 215 8.06 -11.90 6.50
C SER A 215 8.07 -10.46 5.99
N GLU A 216 8.77 -10.17 4.90
CA GLU A 216 8.88 -8.82 4.33
C GLU A 216 7.65 -8.47 3.49
N ALA A 217 7.47 -7.20 3.16
CA ALA A 217 6.40 -6.77 2.27
C ALA A 217 6.74 -7.08 0.81
N GLY A 218 5.77 -7.51 0.00
CA GLY A 218 6.03 -7.77 -1.42
C GLY A 218 6.53 -6.52 -2.15
N ILE A 219 5.93 -5.37 -1.82
CA ILE A 219 6.42 -4.04 -2.19
C ILE A 219 6.46 -3.18 -0.94
N LYS A 220 7.60 -2.55 -0.68
CA LYS A 220 7.79 -1.60 0.43
C LYS A 220 7.99 -0.20 -0.11
N ILE A 221 7.29 0.77 0.48
CA ILE A 221 7.30 2.17 0.06
C ILE A 221 7.75 3.03 1.24
N GLU A 222 8.83 3.76 1.05
CA GLU A 222 9.49 4.60 2.06
C GLU A 222 9.81 6.00 1.51
N GLY A 223 10.20 6.89 2.42
CA GLY A 223 10.55 8.28 2.10
C GLY A 223 9.35 9.19 1.82
N SER A 224 9.63 10.37 1.29
CA SER A 224 8.66 11.48 1.17
C SER A 224 8.14 11.75 -0.25
N GLY A 225 8.47 10.88 -1.22
CA GLY A 225 8.10 11.07 -2.63
C GLY A 225 6.76 10.45 -3.03
N GLU A 226 6.46 10.46 -4.32
CA GLU A 226 5.26 9.84 -4.90
C GLU A 226 5.59 8.47 -5.50
N ALA A 227 4.98 7.42 -4.96
CA ALA A 227 5.12 6.05 -5.42
C ALA A 227 3.90 5.61 -6.23
N SER A 228 4.13 4.80 -7.28
CA SER A 228 3.07 4.21 -8.10
C SER A 228 3.29 2.71 -8.28
N VAL A 229 2.27 1.90 -8.03
CA VAL A 229 2.27 0.46 -8.28
C VAL A 229 1.08 0.13 -9.18
N ILE A 230 1.36 -0.34 -10.40
CA ILE A 230 0.37 -0.35 -11.48
C ILE A 230 0.28 -1.74 -12.12
N GLY A 231 -0.90 -2.35 -12.10
CA GLY A 231 -1.26 -3.44 -13.01
C GLY A 231 -1.61 -2.88 -14.39
N VAL A 232 -1.01 -3.41 -15.46
CA VAL A 232 -1.14 -2.87 -16.81
C VAL A 232 -1.99 -3.78 -17.70
N GLY A 233 -2.95 -3.20 -18.42
CA GLY A 233 -3.74 -3.83 -19.48
C GLY A 233 -4.95 -4.62 -18.99
N LYS A 234 -4.83 -5.35 -17.87
CA LYS A 234 -5.93 -6.03 -17.17
C LYS A 234 -5.63 -6.05 -15.67
N MET A 235 -6.59 -6.52 -14.86
CA MET A 235 -6.31 -6.85 -13.46
C MET A 235 -5.16 -7.85 -13.38
N VAL A 236 -4.05 -7.43 -12.77
CA VAL A 236 -2.84 -8.22 -12.60
C VAL A 236 -2.77 -8.74 -11.17
N THR A 237 -2.39 -10.00 -10.99
CA THR A 237 -2.31 -10.63 -9.67
C THR A 237 -0.90 -10.56 -9.11
N MET A 238 -0.74 -9.80 -8.03
CA MET A 238 0.41 -9.85 -7.15
C MET A 238 0.13 -10.84 -6.02
N THR A 239 0.83 -11.97 -6.02
CA THR A 239 0.77 -12.96 -4.93
C THR A 239 1.91 -12.73 -3.95
N VAL A 240 1.63 -12.69 -2.66
CA VAL A 240 2.65 -12.68 -1.60
C VAL A 240 2.54 -13.96 -0.78
N LYS A 241 3.61 -14.75 -0.74
CA LYS A 241 3.69 -15.98 0.06
C LYS A 241 4.29 -15.68 1.43
N GLY A 242 3.92 -16.49 2.42
CA GLY A 242 4.47 -16.39 3.78
C GLY A 242 3.63 -15.51 4.70
N LYS A 243 4.30 -14.75 5.56
CA LYS A 243 3.72 -13.88 6.60
C LYS A 243 3.81 -12.38 6.28
N GLY A 244 4.50 -12.05 5.19
CA GLY A 244 4.68 -10.71 4.70
C GLY A 244 3.39 -9.97 4.38
N ASP A 245 3.49 -8.65 4.37
CA ASP A 245 2.43 -7.77 3.90
C ASP A 245 2.42 -7.72 2.36
N GLY A 246 1.28 -7.41 1.76
CA GLY A 246 1.17 -7.24 0.31
C GLY A 246 1.97 -6.02 -0.15
N ILE A 247 1.43 -4.84 0.14
CA ILE A 247 2.10 -3.55 -0.07
C ILE A 247 2.15 -2.82 1.27
N GLN A 248 3.36 -2.44 1.70
CA GLN A 248 3.58 -1.68 2.92
C GLN A 248 4.06 -0.27 2.58
N MET A 249 3.46 0.73 3.22
CA MET A 249 3.93 2.11 3.19
C MET A 249 4.32 2.56 4.59
N ASP A 250 5.59 2.90 4.73
CA ASP A 250 6.22 3.31 5.98
C ASP A 250 7.17 4.48 5.69
N GLY A 251 6.60 5.55 5.13
CA GLY A 251 7.34 6.70 4.63
C GLY A 251 7.19 7.96 5.48
N ASP A 252 8.15 8.87 5.34
CA ASP A 252 8.19 10.16 6.03
C ASP A 252 7.36 11.23 5.31
N GLY A 253 6.05 10.96 5.12
CA GLY A 253 5.09 11.91 4.54
C GLY A 253 4.87 11.83 3.03
N GLY A 254 5.37 10.78 2.38
CA GLY A 254 5.13 10.53 0.94
C GLY A 254 3.68 10.15 0.61
N THR A 255 3.41 9.88 -0.66
CA THR A 255 2.12 9.36 -1.14
C THR A 255 2.29 8.16 -2.07
N ALA A 256 1.29 7.27 -2.09
CA ALA A 256 1.30 6.10 -2.95
C ALA A 256 -0.01 5.95 -3.74
N SER A 257 0.09 5.50 -4.99
CA SER A 257 -1.05 5.09 -5.81
C SER A 257 -0.90 3.62 -6.22
N VAL A 258 -1.93 2.81 -5.97
CA VAL A 258 -2.01 1.40 -6.37
C VAL A 258 -3.21 1.24 -7.28
N VAL A 259 -3.01 0.70 -8.48
CA VAL A 259 -4.05 0.69 -9.52
C VAL A 259 -4.12 -0.65 -10.24
N MET A 260 -5.34 -1.17 -10.46
CA MET A 260 -5.64 -2.36 -11.26
C MET A 260 -4.90 -3.65 -10.83
N LEU A 261 -4.93 -3.95 -9.52
CA LEU A 261 -4.22 -5.09 -8.95
C LEU A 261 -5.11 -5.99 -8.10
N ASN A 262 -4.93 -7.30 -8.25
CA ASN A 262 -5.32 -8.28 -7.24
C ASN A 262 -4.10 -8.53 -6.34
N ILE A 263 -4.18 -8.17 -5.07
CA ILE A 263 -3.17 -8.45 -4.06
C ILE A 263 -3.64 -9.68 -3.27
N VAL A 264 -2.88 -10.77 -3.36
CA VAL A 264 -3.30 -12.08 -2.85
C VAL A 264 -2.26 -12.67 -1.90
N GLY A 265 -2.65 -12.85 -0.64
CA GLY A 265 -1.85 -13.54 0.36
C GLY A 265 -1.98 -15.06 0.22
N LYS A 266 -0.86 -15.78 0.03
CA LYS A 266 -0.79 -17.24 0.04
C LYS A 266 0.11 -17.73 1.18
N GLY A 267 -0.46 -17.76 2.38
CA GLY A 267 0.11 -18.38 3.57
C GLY A 267 -0.87 -19.42 4.12
N SER A 268 -0.48 -20.69 4.09
CA SER A 268 -1.30 -21.84 4.48
C SER A 268 -1.51 -21.91 6.00
N GLY A 269 -2.71 -21.55 6.45
CA GLY A 269 -3.21 -21.86 7.80
C GLY A 269 -3.66 -20.65 8.64
N ALA A 270 -4.21 -20.95 9.81
CA ALA A 270 -4.70 -20.01 10.84
C ALA A 270 -3.62 -19.05 11.41
N GLY A 271 -2.37 -19.17 10.94
CA GLY A 271 -1.22 -18.35 11.35
C GLY A 271 -0.78 -17.27 10.33
N SER A 272 -1.57 -16.98 9.30
CA SER A 272 -1.33 -15.81 8.44
C SER A 272 -1.56 -14.55 9.27
N THR A 273 -0.53 -13.72 9.41
CA THR A 273 -0.54 -12.44 10.13
C THR A 273 -0.42 -11.23 9.21
N GLY A 274 -0.06 -11.46 7.94
CA GLY A 274 0.18 -10.41 6.97
C GLY A 274 -1.08 -9.60 6.67
N LYS A 275 -0.86 -8.36 6.25
CA LYS A 275 -1.86 -7.38 5.85
C LYS A 275 -1.74 -7.17 4.34
N GLY A 276 -2.86 -7.10 3.63
CA GLY A 276 -2.80 -6.93 2.18
C GLY A 276 -2.25 -5.58 1.77
N VAL A 277 -2.73 -4.53 2.42
CA VAL A 277 -2.19 -3.17 2.35
C VAL A 277 -1.95 -2.69 3.77
N ASP A 278 -0.73 -2.21 4.05
CA ASP A 278 -0.35 -1.69 5.36
C ASP A 278 0.17 -0.27 5.29
N MET A 279 -0.63 0.69 5.73
CA MET A 279 -0.26 2.10 5.85
C MET A 279 0.20 2.37 7.29
N GLN A 280 1.51 2.26 7.52
CA GLN A 280 2.11 2.51 8.83
C GLN A 280 2.44 3.99 9.04
N ASN A 281 3.08 4.60 8.04
CA ASN A 281 3.46 6.01 8.00
C ASN A 281 3.37 6.55 6.58
N GLY A 282 3.04 7.84 6.45
CA GLY A 282 2.89 8.53 5.18
C GLY A 282 1.72 9.50 5.20
N ARG A 283 1.55 10.26 4.11
CA ARG A 283 0.44 11.23 3.98
C ARG A 283 -0.82 10.56 3.45
N GLU A 284 -0.71 9.87 2.32
CA GLU A 284 -1.86 9.28 1.64
C GLU A 284 -1.49 8.07 0.78
N MET A 285 -2.31 7.03 0.82
CA MET A 285 -2.30 5.92 -0.13
C MET A 285 -3.67 5.82 -0.82
N THR A 286 -3.69 5.79 -2.16
CA THR A 286 -4.91 5.58 -2.94
C THR A 286 -4.89 4.22 -3.63
N LEU A 287 -5.92 3.42 -3.39
CA LEU A 287 -6.21 2.15 -4.05
C LEU A 287 -7.36 2.37 -5.04
N ASN A 288 -7.15 2.08 -6.33
CA ASN A 288 -8.16 2.23 -7.37
C ASN A 288 -8.28 0.96 -8.22
N MET A 289 -9.46 0.34 -8.24
CA MET A 289 -9.67 -0.98 -8.83
C MET A 289 -8.67 -2.00 -8.26
N VAL A 290 -8.60 -2.09 -6.93
CA VAL A 290 -7.68 -2.99 -6.22
C VAL A 290 -8.49 -4.02 -5.43
N ASN A 291 -8.19 -5.29 -5.66
CA ASN A 291 -8.78 -6.38 -4.90
C ASN A 291 -7.77 -6.94 -3.92
N VAL A 292 -8.18 -7.20 -2.68
CA VAL A 292 -7.31 -7.71 -1.63
C VAL A 292 -7.91 -8.97 -1.02
N SER A 293 -7.15 -10.07 -0.99
CA SER A 293 -7.62 -11.34 -0.42
C SER A 293 -6.50 -12.19 0.18
N GLY A 294 -6.86 -13.13 1.06
CA GLY A 294 -5.91 -14.11 1.64
C GLY A 294 -5.09 -13.61 2.84
N PHE A 295 -5.28 -12.36 3.25
CA PHE A 295 -4.60 -11.72 4.39
C PHE A 295 -5.44 -11.78 5.67
N ARG A 296 -4.79 -11.60 6.84
CA ARG A 296 -5.50 -11.49 8.12
C ARG A 296 -6.26 -10.18 8.24
N VAL A 297 -5.63 -9.12 7.74
CA VAL A 297 -6.22 -7.80 7.58
C VAL A 297 -6.13 -7.45 6.10
N GLY A 298 -7.25 -7.09 5.46
CA GLY A 298 -7.22 -6.64 4.07
C GLY A 298 -6.44 -5.33 3.94
N VAL A 299 -6.94 -4.28 4.57
CA VAL A 299 -6.33 -2.95 4.59
C VAL A 299 -6.14 -2.50 6.04
N ASN A 300 -4.91 -2.12 6.40
CA ASN A 300 -4.58 -1.58 7.70
C ASN A 300 -4.13 -0.12 7.58
N ALA A 301 -4.71 0.75 8.40
CA ALA A 301 -4.36 2.17 8.49
C ALA A 301 -3.96 2.54 9.92
N LYS A 302 -2.69 2.85 10.11
CA LYS A 302 -2.11 3.30 11.38
C LYS A 302 -1.74 4.79 11.35
N ASN A 303 -1.57 5.39 10.17
CA ASN A 303 -1.34 6.81 10.02
C ASN A 303 -1.76 7.27 8.62
N GLY A 304 -1.92 8.58 8.42
CA GLY A 304 -2.27 9.16 7.13
C GLY A 304 -3.65 8.75 6.63
N THR A 305 -3.91 8.97 5.35
CA THR A 305 -5.19 8.64 4.71
C THR A 305 -5.05 7.45 3.76
N VAL A 306 -5.92 6.45 3.87
CA VAL A 306 -6.09 5.41 2.84
C VAL A 306 -7.39 5.66 2.09
N LYS A 307 -7.33 5.89 0.78
CA LYS A 307 -8.49 6.05 -0.11
C LYS A 307 -8.68 4.78 -0.93
N ILE A 308 -9.90 4.26 -1.00
CA ILE A 308 -10.24 3.01 -1.67
C ILE A 308 -11.40 3.29 -2.63
N ASN A 309 -11.16 3.18 -3.94
CA ASN A 309 -12.05 3.62 -5.00
C ASN A 309 -12.17 2.58 -6.13
N GLY A 310 -13.08 2.82 -7.08
CA GLY A 310 -13.14 2.10 -8.36
C GLY A 310 -13.57 0.64 -8.21
N GLU A 311 -14.66 0.37 -7.50
CA GLU A 311 -15.21 -0.98 -7.29
C GLU A 311 -14.24 -1.99 -6.67
N SER A 312 -13.27 -1.49 -5.89
CA SER A 312 -12.31 -2.32 -5.13
C SER A 312 -13.03 -3.32 -4.22
N THR A 313 -12.53 -4.57 -4.18
CA THR A 313 -13.07 -5.63 -3.33
C THR A 313 -12.07 -6.07 -2.26
N ILE A 314 -12.49 -6.09 -0.99
CA ILE A 314 -11.68 -6.56 0.13
C ILE A 314 -12.31 -7.84 0.69
N THR A 315 -11.65 -8.97 0.50
CA THR A 315 -12.11 -10.26 1.02
C THR A 315 -11.60 -10.47 2.45
N VAL A 316 -12.54 -10.58 3.39
CA VAL A 316 -12.30 -10.92 4.79
C VAL A 316 -12.05 -12.42 4.91
N LYS A 317 -10.83 -12.78 5.34
CA LYS A 317 -10.50 -14.15 5.70
C LYS A 317 -11.25 -14.55 6.98
N ASP A 318 -11.54 -15.84 7.14
CA ASP A 318 -12.17 -16.40 8.35
C ASP A 318 -11.53 -15.86 9.64
N GLY A 319 -12.33 -15.20 10.49
CA GLY A 319 -11.87 -14.59 11.74
C GLY A 319 -10.93 -13.39 11.59
N GLY A 320 -10.72 -12.91 10.36
CA GLY A 320 -9.94 -11.73 10.03
C GLY A 320 -10.75 -10.44 10.00
N THR A 321 -10.12 -9.40 9.48
CA THR A 321 -10.70 -8.05 9.35
C THR A 321 -10.53 -7.54 7.92
N GLY A 322 -11.57 -6.98 7.32
CA GLY A 322 -11.47 -6.34 6.01
C GLY A 322 -10.62 -5.07 6.09
N ILE A 323 -11.14 -4.06 6.78
CA ILE A 323 -10.45 -2.79 7.04
C ILE A 323 -10.21 -2.62 8.54
N SER A 324 -8.96 -2.36 8.92
CA SER A 324 -8.54 -2.05 10.28
C SER A 324 -7.96 -0.64 10.34
N MET A 325 -8.50 0.21 11.19
CA MET A 325 -7.95 1.53 11.50
C MET A 325 -7.52 1.55 12.97
N SER A 326 -6.27 1.90 13.26
CA SER A 326 -5.76 1.88 14.65
C SER A 326 -4.96 3.10 15.13
N GLY A 327 -4.69 4.05 14.25
CA GLY A 327 -3.88 5.22 14.57
C GLY A 327 -4.65 6.43 15.05
N SER A 328 -4.06 7.21 15.95
CA SER A 328 -4.45 8.61 16.16
C SER A 328 -4.08 9.43 14.91
N GLY A 329 -5.07 9.92 14.17
CA GLY A 329 -4.89 10.63 12.91
C GLY A 329 -4.98 9.76 11.63
N ALA A 330 -5.21 8.44 11.77
CA ALA A 330 -5.49 7.59 10.62
C ALA A 330 -6.88 7.91 10.04
N THR A 331 -7.00 7.96 8.72
CA THR A 331 -8.29 8.09 8.03
C THR A 331 -8.42 7.01 6.96
N VAL A 332 -9.54 6.32 6.91
CA VAL A 332 -9.87 5.40 5.80
C VAL A 332 -11.12 5.93 5.09
N LYS A 333 -11.02 6.14 3.78
CA LYS A 333 -12.15 6.53 2.92
C LYS A 333 -12.37 5.45 1.89
N MET A 334 -13.52 4.78 1.93
CA MET A 334 -13.93 3.84 0.89
C MET A 334 -15.17 4.36 0.18
N MET A 335 -15.05 4.53 -1.13
CA MET A 335 -16.14 4.98 -2.00
C MET A 335 -16.47 3.88 -2.98
N GLU A 336 -17.71 3.40 -2.91
CA GLU A 336 -18.21 2.25 -3.65
C GLU A 336 -17.38 0.97 -3.33
N GLY A 337 -17.60 -0.09 -4.11
CA GLY A 337 -16.92 -1.37 -3.88
C GLY A 337 -17.50 -2.18 -2.72
N LYS A 338 -16.75 -3.21 -2.34
CA LYS A 338 -17.27 -4.31 -1.53
C LYS A 338 -16.27 -4.81 -0.49
N ILE A 339 -16.78 -5.15 0.69
CA ILE A 339 -16.07 -5.92 1.70
C ILE A 339 -16.86 -7.22 1.89
N GLU A 340 -16.27 -8.36 1.55
CA GLU A 340 -16.96 -9.65 1.54
C GLU A 340 -16.27 -10.66 2.45
N GLY A 341 -17.05 -11.35 3.28
CA GLY A 341 -16.56 -12.45 4.11
C GLY A 341 -17.25 -13.78 3.80
N SER A 342 -16.92 -14.77 4.62
CA SER A 342 -17.41 -16.16 4.54
C SER A 342 -18.40 -16.54 5.66
N GLY A 343 -18.90 -15.55 6.41
CA GLY A 343 -19.79 -15.69 7.56
C GLY A 343 -19.11 -15.45 8.92
N GLU A 344 -17.78 -15.34 8.94
CA GLU A 344 -16.98 -15.04 10.13
C GLU A 344 -16.15 -13.76 9.92
N GLY A 345 -15.53 -13.26 10.99
CA GLY A 345 -14.68 -12.06 10.93
C GLY A 345 -15.43 -10.72 10.97
N THR A 346 -14.69 -9.64 10.72
CA THR A 346 -15.18 -8.26 10.82
C THR A 346 -14.98 -7.52 9.50
N GLY A 347 -16.02 -6.86 8.99
CA GLY A 347 -15.89 -6.05 7.78
C GLY A 347 -14.95 -4.86 8.00
N VAL A 348 -15.32 -4.00 8.95
CA VAL A 348 -14.56 -2.79 9.31
C VAL A 348 -14.37 -2.70 10.81
N GLN A 349 -13.15 -2.37 11.24
CA GLN A 349 -12.79 -2.25 12.65
C GLN A 349 -12.00 -0.96 12.92
N GLY A 350 -12.45 -0.16 13.87
CA GLY A 350 -11.70 0.99 14.41
C GLY A 350 -11.22 0.69 15.83
N MET A 351 -9.91 0.65 16.06
CA MET A 351 -9.30 0.29 17.35
C MET A 351 -8.35 1.38 17.86
N GLY A 352 -8.71 2.05 18.94
CA GLY A 352 -7.84 3.09 19.53
C GLY A 352 -7.68 4.35 18.66
N GLY A 353 -7.15 5.41 19.27
CA GLY A 353 -6.95 6.70 18.61
C GLY A 353 -8.22 7.51 18.30
N THR A 354 -8.05 8.61 17.57
CA THR A 354 -9.11 9.53 17.13
C THR A 354 -9.32 9.50 15.62
N GLY A 355 -8.99 8.37 14.98
CA GLY A 355 -9.08 8.23 13.53
C GLY A 355 -10.53 8.26 13.00
N THR A 356 -10.67 8.36 11.69
CA THR A 356 -11.96 8.43 11.00
C THR A 356 -12.09 7.34 9.94
N VAL A 357 -13.24 6.68 9.89
CA VAL A 357 -13.63 5.81 8.78
C VAL A 357 -14.83 6.42 8.06
N GLU A 358 -14.70 6.65 6.75
CA GLU A 358 -15.74 7.16 5.87
C GLU A 358 -16.09 6.09 4.83
N LEU A 359 -17.33 5.63 4.81
CA LEU A 359 -17.84 4.62 3.88
C LEU A 359 -18.99 5.22 3.07
N THR A 360 -18.79 5.41 1.77
CA THR A 360 -19.83 5.94 0.87
C THR A 360 -20.25 4.86 -0.11
N LYS A 361 -21.52 4.44 -0.05
CA LYS A 361 -22.11 3.40 -0.93
C LYS A 361 -21.33 2.07 -0.94
N VAL A 362 -20.74 1.70 0.18
CA VAL A 362 -19.99 0.43 0.33
C VAL A 362 -20.95 -0.70 0.66
N ALA A 363 -20.76 -1.86 0.05
CA ALA A 363 -21.42 -3.10 0.46
C ALA A 363 -20.50 -3.89 1.39
N ILE A 364 -20.97 -4.17 2.61
CA ILE A 364 -20.32 -5.10 3.55
C ILE A 364 -21.21 -6.32 3.66
N GLU A 365 -20.71 -7.50 3.33
CA GLU A 365 -21.51 -8.73 3.33
C GLU A 365 -20.75 -9.97 3.79
N GLY A 366 -21.49 -10.98 4.23
CA GLY A 366 -20.92 -12.27 4.62
C GLY A 366 -19.98 -12.16 5.81
N VAL A 367 -20.22 -11.25 6.76
CA VAL A 367 -19.37 -11.09 7.95
C VAL A 367 -20.16 -11.37 9.22
N LYS A 368 -19.46 -11.66 10.33
CA LYS A 368 -20.10 -11.77 11.64
C LYS A 368 -20.33 -10.42 12.31
N LYS A 369 -19.44 -9.48 12.02
CA LYS A 369 -19.50 -8.10 12.50
C LYS A 369 -19.36 -7.19 11.30
N GLY A 370 -20.38 -6.39 11.00
CA GLY A 370 -20.32 -5.44 9.89
C GLY A 370 -19.25 -4.38 10.14
N VAL A 371 -19.53 -3.48 11.10
CA VAL A 371 -18.65 -2.40 11.52
C VAL A 371 -18.52 -2.39 13.05
N ASP A 372 -17.29 -2.42 13.55
CA ASP A 372 -16.97 -2.42 14.98
C ASP A 372 -16.03 -1.26 15.34
N MET A 373 -16.60 -0.14 15.79
CA MET A 373 -15.87 1.07 16.17
C MET A 373 -15.66 1.13 17.68
N GLN A 374 -14.45 0.81 18.11
CA GLN A 374 -14.03 0.87 19.51
C GLN A 374 -13.31 2.17 19.85
N ALA A 375 -13.05 3.02 18.86
CA ALA A 375 -12.53 4.38 19.02
C ALA A 375 -12.79 5.17 17.72
N GLY A 376 -12.55 6.49 17.76
CA GLY A 376 -12.64 7.35 16.58
C GLY A 376 -14.08 7.64 16.12
N THR A 377 -14.20 8.00 14.84
CA THR A 377 -15.45 8.41 14.20
C THR A 377 -15.75 7.54 12.99
N LEU A 378 -17.01 7.13 12.85
CA LEU A 378 -17.53 6.46 11.66
C LEU A 378 -18.53 7.35 10.95
N GLU A 379 -18.36 7.51 9.65
CA GLU A 379 -19.35 8.09 8.76
C GLU A 379 -19.74 7.07 7.69
N MET A 380 -21.02 6.74 7.59
CA MET A 380 -21.56 5.88 6.54
C MET A 380 -22.66 6.59 5.78
N MET A 381 -22.51 6.70 4.46
CA MET A 381 -23.48 7.33 3.57
C MET A 381 -23.92 6.35 2.47
N GLY A 382 -25.16 5.88 2.56
CA GLY A 382 -25.68 4.82 1.70
C GLY A 382 -25.06 3.46 2.02
N GLY A 383 -25.12 2.53 1.06
CA GLY A 383 -24.50 1.22 1.20
C GLY A 383 -25.30 0.23 2.03
N THR A 384 -24.74 -0.97 2.18
CA THR A 384 -25.39 -2.10 2.85
C THR A 384 -24.44 -2.76 3.84
N VAL A 385 -25.00 -3.29 4.92
CA VAL A 385 -24.30 -4.14 5.88
C VAL A 385 -25.13 -5.39 6.10
N THR A 386 -24.67 -6.52 5.56
CA THR A 386 -25.25 -7.84 5.84
C THR A 386 -24.32 -8.64 6.74
N PHE A 387 -24.91 -9.26 7.77
CA PHE A 387 -24.16 -9.98 8.78
C PHE A 387 -24.88 -11.25 9.23
N THR A 388 -24.14 -12.25 9.71
CA THR A 388 -24.71 -13.56 10.08
C THR A 388 -24.09 -14.14 11.34
N GLY A 389 -24.72 -15.18 11.88
CA GLY A 389 -24.26 -15.95 13.04
C GLY A 389 -24.78 -15.44 14.39
N ALA A 390 -24.53 -16.20 15.45
CA ALA A 390 -24.93 -15.83 16.81
C ALA A 390 -23.98 -14.78 17.42
N GLY A 391 -24.51 -13.83 18.19
CA GLY A 391 -23.73 -12.74 18.79
C GLY A 391 -23.19 -11.74 17.77
N SER A 392 -23.69 -11.80 16.54
CA SER A 392 -23.34 -10.94 15.42
C SER A 392 -24.02 -9.57 15.52
N TYR A 393 -23.50 -8.61 14.76
CA TYR A 393 -24.13 -7.31 14.63
C TYR A 393 -23.77 -6.59 13.35
N GLY A 394 -24.65 -5.68 12.94
CA GLY A 394 -24.42 -4.79 11.81
C GLY A 394 -23.40 -3.70 12.16
N VAL A 395 -23.77 -2.79 13.07
CA VAL A 395 -22.89 -1.68 13.48
C VAL A 395 -22.79 -1.61 15.00
N ARG A 396 -21.56 -1.53 15.52
CA ARG A 396 -21.29 -1.31 16.94
C ARG A 396 -20.37 -0.12 17.12
N VAL A 397 -20.71 0.73 18.09
CA VAL A 397 -19.88 1.87 18.52
C VAL A 397 -19.69 1.78 20.03
N GLU A 398 -18.46 1.82 20.51
CA GLU A 398 -18.13 1.72 21.94
C GLU A 398 -16.94 2.60 22.36
N ASN A 399 -16.67 2.65 23.68
CA ASN A 399 -15.46 3.25 24.26
C ASN A 399 -15.18 4.70 23.83
N GLY A 400 -16.22 5.52 23.76
CA GLY A 400 -16.12 6.95 23.42
C GLY A 400 -16.18 7.27 21.92
N ALA A 401 -16.23 6.25 21.06
CA ALA A 401 -16.42 6.43 19.62
C ALA A 401 -17.78 7.08 19.29
N SER A 402 -17.88 7.64 18.09
CA SER A 402 -19.11 8.22 17.55
C SER A 402 -19.39 7.76 16.12
N ALA A 403 -20.65 7.82 15.69
CA ALA A 403 -21.03 7.44 14.34
C ALA A 403 -22.14 8.30 13.74
N GLU A 404 -22.09 8.48 12.42
CA GLU A 404 -23.15 9.04 11.61
C GLU A 404 -23.49 8.06 10.48
N LEU A 405 -24.74 7.60 10.46
CA LEU A 405 -25.26 6.66 9.48
C LEU A 405 -26.39 7.34 8.71
N THR A 406 -26.24 7.52 7.40
CA THR A 406 -27.23 8.15 6.54
C THR A 406 -27.63 7.21 5.41
N LYS A 407 -28.92 6.85 5.31
CA LYS A 407 -29.49 5.98 4.26
C LYS A 407 -28.81 4.61 4.13
N VAL A 408 -28.32 4.08 5.25
CA VAL A 408 -27.67 2.75 5.32
C VAL A 408 -28.74 1.67 5.49
N THR A 409 -28.59 0.54 4.80
CA THR A 409 -29.40 -0.66 5.04
C THR A 409 -28.58 -1.69 5.82
N ILE A 410 -29.12 -2.17 6.95
CA ILE A 410 -28.51 -3.14 7.83
C ILE A 410 -29.41 -4.37 7.92
N THR A 411 -28.90 -5.54 7.56
CA THR A 411 -29.69 -6.77 7.45
C THR A 411 -28.98 -7.94 8.14
N GLY A 412 -29.66 -8.63 9.05
CA GLY A 412 -29.20 -9.92 9.53
C GLY A 412 -29.54 -11.03 8.54
N GLU A 413 -28.68 -12.03 8.40
CA GLU A 413 -28.88 -13.18 7.52
C GLU A 413 -28.70 -14.50 8.29
N GLY A 414 -29.42 -15.55 7.86
CA GLY A 414 -29.34 -16.91 8.40
C GLY A 414 -30.61 -17.36 9.13
N SER A 415 -30.78 -18.68 9.31
CA SER A 415 -31.95 -19.24 10.01
C SER A 415 -31.75 -19.22 11.53
N GLY A 416 -32.69 -18.62 12.27
CA GLY A 416 -32.68 -18.55 13.75
C GLY A 416 -31.89 -17.37 14.34
N VAL A 417 -31.93 -16.20 13.69
CA VAL A 417 -31.05 -15.04 13.91
C VAL A 417 -31.06 -14.57 15.37
N LYS A 418 -29.86 -14.50 15.98
CA LYS A 418 -29.64 -13.91 17.33
C LYS A 418 -28.78 -12.63 17.32
N GLY A 419 -28.75 -11.96 16.18
CA GLY A 419 -27.92 -10.80 15.92
C GLY A 419 -28.61 -9.46 16.25
N LYS A 420 -27.81 -8.41 16.43
CA LYS A 420 -28.30 -7.05 16.68
C LYS A 420 -28.05 -6.15 15.48
N GLY A 421 -29.01 -5.33 15.08
CA GLY A 421 -28.79 -4.37 13.99
C GLY A 421 -27.70 -3.36 14.37
N VAL A 422 -27.96 -2.61 15.44
CA VAL A 422 -27.07 -1.55 15.93
C VAL A 422 -26.85 -1.67 17.44
N ILE A 423 -25.61 -1.46 17.89
CA ILE A 423 -25.23 -1.38 19.30
C ILE A 423 -24.54 -0.04 19.55
N MET A 424 -25.16 0.81 20.38
CA MET A 424 -24.62 2.09 20.79
C MET A 424 -24.15 2.06 22.25
N ASN A 425 -22.83 2.06 22.44
CA ASN A 425 -22.14 2.08 23.73
C ASN A 425 -20.98 3.10 23.76
N GLY A 426 -20.97 4.05 22.84
CA GLY A 426 -20.01 5.15 22.75
C GLY A 426 -20.58 6.48 23.25
N THR A 427 -20.20 7.58 22.56
CA THR A 427 -20.59 8.94 22.95
C THR A 427 -21.89 9.38 22.27
N LYS A 428 -21.92 9.36 20.94
CA LYS A 428 -23.05 9.84 20.12
C LYS A 428 -23.19 9.02 18.85
N MET A 429 -24.42 8.72 18.46
CA MET A 429 -24.75 8.19 17.14
C MET A 429 -25.91 8.94 16.52
N THR A 430 -25.83 9.22 15.23
CA THR A 430 -26.94 9.75 14.42
C THR A 430 -27.28 8.74 13.34
N MET A 431 -28.56 8.39 13.23
CA MET A 431 -29.11 7.51 12.21
C MET A 431 -30.16 8.30 11.42
N MET A 432 -29.94 8.52 10.14
CA MET A 432 -30.84 9.28 9.26
C MET A 432 -31.33 8.41 8.11
N GLY A 433 -32.61 8.00 8.15
CA GLY A 433 -33.20 7.13 7.13
C GLY A 433 -32.53 5.75 7.06
N VAL A 434 -32.07 5.22 8.21
CA VAL A 434 -31.45 3.90 8.30
C VAL A 434 -32.53 2.83 8.33
N ASN A 435 -32.34 1.77 7.54
CA ASN A 435 -33.25 0.63 7.50
C ASN A 435 -32.59 -0.59 8.17
N ILE A 436 -33.25 -1.20 9.13
CA ILE A 436 -32.79 -2.40 9.84
C ILE A 436 -33.80 -3.52 9.63
N SER A 437 -33.33 -4.71 9.25
CA SER A 437 -34.20 -5.87 9.05
C SER A 437 -33.57 -7.21 9.38
N GLN A 438 -34.42 -8.22 9.59
CA GLN A 438 -34.00 -9.61 9.84
C GLN A 438 -33.04 -9.74 11.05
N VAL A 439 -33.35 -9.04 12.14
CA VAL A 439 -32.56 -9.06 13.38
C VAL A 439 -33.41 -9.45 14.58
N GLU A 440 -32.83 -10.08 15.60
CA GLU A 440 -33.52 -10.33 16.87
C GLU A 440 -33.80 -9.01 17.61
N LYS A 441 -32.82 -8.09 17.54
CA LYS A 441 -32.82 -6.82 18.26
C LYS A 441 -32.41 -5.71 17.31
N GLY A 442 -33.26 -4.70 17.14
CA GLY A 442 -33.01 -3.59 16.22
C GLY A 442 -31.82 -2.72 16.66
N VAL A 443 -32.05 -1.87 17.66
CA VAL A 443 -31.06 -0.93 18.22
C VAL A 443 -30.95 -1.12 19.73
N GLU A 444 -29.74 -1.34 20.23
CA GLU A 444 -29.45 -1.41 21.66
C GLU A 444 -28.58 -0.23 22.09
N VAL A 445 -29.11 0.63 22.96
CA VAL A 445 -28.44 1.83 23.46
C VAL A 445 -28.05 1.61 24.92
N LYS A 446 -26.76 1.37 25.15
CA LYS A 446 -26.18 1.11 26.46
C LYS A 446 -25.63 2.37 27.12
N LYS A 447 -25.08 3.28 26.32
CA LYS A 447 -24.45 4.51 26.77
C LYS A 447 -24.53 5.59 25.69
N GLY A 448 -24.53 6.84 26.12
CA GLY A 448 -24.51 8.01 25.24
C GLY A 448 -25.88 8.31 24.65
N THR A 449 -25.87 9.04 23.53
CA THR A 449 -27.09 9.47 22.86
C THR A 449 -27.16 8.89 21.45
N VAL A 450 -28.29 8.27 21.10
CA VAL A 450 -28.64 7.96 19.71
C VAL A 450 -29.76 8.88 19.24
N ASN A 451 -29.63 9.41 18.03
CA ASN A 451 -30.68 10.13 17.32
C ASN A 451 -31.12 9.29 16.13
N ILE A 452 -32.37 8.84 16.12
CA ILE A 452 -32.97 8.01 15.07
C ILE A 452 -34.01 8.86 14.35
N ASN A 453 -33.65 9.33 13.16
CA ASN A 453 -34.45 10.22 12.35
C ASN A 453 -34.88 9.51 11.07
N MET A 454 -36.18 9.27 10.91
CA MET A 454 -36.75 8.51 9.78
C MET A 454 -36.22 7.06 9.70
N GLY A 455 -36.58 6.35 8.63
CA GLY A 455 -36.16 4.97 8.40
C GLY A 455 -37.09 3.94 9.04
N GLU A 456 -36.77 2.67 8.85
CA GLU A 456 -37.56 1.54 9.34
C GLU A 456 -36.70 0.55 10.13
N ILE A 457 -37.12 0.21 11.34
CA ILE A 457 -36.51 -0.81 12.19
C ILE A 457 -37.49 -1.97 12.29
N THR A 458 -37.20 -3.04 11.57
CA THR A 458 -37.92 -4.31 11.68
C THR A 458 -37.11 -5.32 12.47
N PHE A 459 -37.78 -6.05 13.37
CA PHE A 459 -37.15 -7.05 14.22
C PHE A 459 -38.01 -8.32 14.30
N GLU A 460 -37.33 -9.46 14.47
CA GLU A 460 -37.96 -10.75 14.69
C GLU A 460 -38.63 -10.78 16.05
N SER A 461 -39.95 -10.94 16.02
CA SER A 461 -40.79 -10.99 17.20
C SER A 461 -40.56 -12.27 18.01
N GLY A 462 -40.29 -12.12 19.31
CA GLY A 462 -40.06 -13.20 20.26
C GLY A 462 -39.93 -12.69 21.69
N SER A 463 -39.95 -13.60 22.67
CA SER A 463 -39.76 -13.22 24.08
C SER A 463 -38.35 -12.65 24.28
N GLY A 464 -38.27 -11.39 24.74
CA GLY A 464 -37.01 -10.68 24.90
C GLY A 464 -36.43 -10.04 23.63
N SER A 465 -37.20 -9.99 22.54
CA SER A 465 -36.86 -9.21 21.34
C SER A 465 -37.34 -7.77 21.46
N TRP A 466 -36.62 -6.85 20.82
CA TRP A 466 -37.01 -5.44 20.79
C TRP A 466 -36.59 -4.70 19.53
N GLY A 467 -37.36 -3.67 19.18
CA GLY A 467 -36.98 -2.72 18.15
C GLY A 467 -35.87 -1.79 18.63
N VAL A 468 -36.13 -1.03 19.70
CA VAL A 468 -35.17 -0.13 20.34
C VAL A 468 -35.14 -0.40 21.84
N HIS A 469 -33.97 -0.63 22.41
CA HIS A 469 -33.78 -0.79 23.86
C HIS A 469 -32.81 0.26 24.39
N VAL A 470 -33.23 0.99 25.42
CA VAL A 470 -32.46 2.06 26.06
C VAL A 470 -32.19 1.70 27.52
N GLN A 471 -30.91 1.57 27.88
CA GLN A 471 -30.47 1.24 29.23
C GLN A 471 -30.34 2.51 30.11
N SER A 472 -30.08 2.27 31.40
CA SER A 472 -29.96 3.33 32.40
C SER A 472 -28.88 4.34 32.03
N GLY A 473 -29.22 5.63 32.07
CA GLY A 473 -28.33 6.74 31.72
C GLY A 473 -28.07 6.94 30.22
N ALA A 474 -28.65 6.11 29.34
CA ALA A 474 -28.61 6.32 27.89
C ALA A 474 -29.82 7.14 27.40
N THR A 475 -29.69 7.77 26.23
CA THR A 475 -30.77 8.52 25.59
C THR A 475 -30.99 8.07 24.16
N ALA A 476 -32.26 7.83 23.79
CA ALA A 476 -32.68 7.68 22.40
C ALA A 476 -33.70 8.75 22.04
N ASN A 477 -33.37 9.56 21.03
CA ASN A 477 -34.29 10.51 20.42
C ASN A 477 -34.78 9.88 19.12
N ILE A 478 -36.09 9.62 19.00
CA ILE A 478 -36.69 8.92 17.87
C ILE A 478 -37.69 9.86 17.22
N MET A 479 -37.44 10.25 15.97
CA MET A 479 -38.26 11.20 15.23
C MET A 479 -38.60 10.64 13.84
N GLY A 480 -39.89 10.38 13.61
CA GLY A 480 -40.39 9.91 12.31
C GLY A 480 -39.91 8.52 11.86
N ALA A 481 -39.31 7.72 12.73
CA ALA A 481 -38.88 6.36 12.44
C ALA A 481 -40.01 5.35 12.68
N THR A 482 -40.12 4.33 11.82
CA THR A 482 -41.08 3.22 11.99
C THR A 482 -40.39 2.07 12.72
N ILE A 483 -41.00 1.55 13.78
CA ILE A 483 -40.49 0.39 14.53
C ILE A 483 -41.55 -0.71 14.52
N LYS A 484 -41.23 -1.87 13.94
CA LYS A 484 -42.20 -2.93 13.66
C LYS A 484 -41.68 -4.34 13.97
N GLY A 485 -42.42 -5.07 14.80
CA GLY A 485 -42.22 -6.50 14.99
C GLY A 485 -42.95 -7.33 13.92
N THR A 486 -42.41 -8.51 13.58
CA THR A 486 -42.92 -9.35 12.47
C THR A 486 -44.02 -10.35 12.84
N SER A 487 -44.17 -10.75 14.11
CA SER A 487 -45.13 -11.80 14.52
C SER A 487 -46.01 -11.45 15.73
N GLY A 488 -46.09 -10.15 16.09
CA GLY A 488 -46.97 -9.67 17.16
C GLY A 488 -46.45 -9.90 18.59
N GLN A 489 -45.24 -10.42 18.75
CA GLN A 489 -44.52 -10.56 20.02
C GLN A 489 -43.30 -9.62 20.10
N GLY A 490 -42.80 -9.35 21.32
CA GLY A 490 -41.66 -8.45 21.56
C GLY A 490 -42.05 -6.99 21.78
N THR A 491 -41.08 -6.15 22.10
CA THR A 491 -41.31 -4.75 22.50
C THR A 491 -40.76 -3.79 21.47
N GLY A 492 -41.60 -2.91 20.90
CA GLY A 492 -41.14 -1.89 19.95
C GLY A 492 -40.06 -0.97 20.56
N LEU A 493 -40.41 -0.26 21.63
CA LEU A 493 -39.50 0.58 22.40
C LEU A 493 -39.46 0.11 23.86
N TYR A 494 -38.28 -0.30 24.34
CA TYR A 494 -38.05 -0.74 25.70
C TYR A 494 -37.07 0.21 26.41
N VAL A 495 -37.50 0.85 27.51
CA VAL A 495 -36.67 1.80 28.25
C VAL A 495 -36.51 1.31 29.69
N MET A 496 -35.28 1.00 30.10
CA MET A 496 -34.95 0.57 31.46
C MET A 496 -34.13 1.66 32.16
N ALA A 497 -34.83 2.53 32.91
CA ALA A 497 -34.22 3.66 33.64
C ALA A 497 -33.38 4.63 32.78
N GLY A 498 -33.53 4.60 31.45
CA GLY A 498 -32.98 5.56 30.50
C GLY A 498 -33.99 6.63 30.08
N THR A 499 -33.63 7.45 29.09
CA THR A 499 -34.55 8.43 28.50
C THR A 499 -34.86 8.07 27.05
N GLY A 500 -36.13 7.79 26.76
CA GLY A 500 -36.63 7.65 25.39
C GLY A 500 -37.54 8.82 25.07
N VAL A 501 -37.19 9.62 24.05
CA VAL A 501 -38.03 10.72 23.55
C VAL A 501 -38.54 10.32 22.17
N LEU A 502 -39.86 10.20 22.04
CA LEU A 502 -40.55 9.91 20.79
C LEU A 502 -41.28 11.17 20.33
N VAL A 503 -40.97 11.65 19.12
CA VAL A 503 -41.55 12.86 18.52
C VAL A 503 -42.18 12.55 17.18
#